data_AF-A0A832MHV9-F1
#
_entry.id   AF-A0A832MHV9-F1
#
_cell.length_a   1.000
_cell.length_b   1.000
_cell.length_c   1.000
_cell.angle_alpha   90.00
_cell.angle_beta   90.00
_cell.angle_gamma   90.00
#
_symmetry.space_group_name_H-M   'P 1'
#
loop_
_entity.id
_entity.type
_entity.pdbx_description
1 polymer ?
#
loop_
_entity_poly.entity_id
_entity_poly.type
_entity_poly.pdbx_seq_one_letter_code
_entity_poly.pdbx_strand_id
1 'polypeptide(L)'
;MKNKYLTFLGLAIAGIITITTSKLTAASLGDAAPPLKISTWIKGDAVDMEKGKGKNVYVVEFWATWCPPCRESIPHLTELQKKFKDKGVVFVGISTEKERVVRPFVEKMGEKMDYVVALDDGDKTSDGYMKAFGIDGIPHAFVVDKAGKIVWNGHPMDDLEKVLQEVVEGKFDISKAVKRDAGRKQLEELIELISKGEDDKAAELAEKLEALDKEVGGIRPDGKKFVADEIRKLVKFEMLVQQYADGLMEGKANAAELEKLEKQLADVAPPDFKVQEFKADIQLQNYFGQYYQAVTRNTDDEKAAGLAEKLKATGSKNVELLNEIAWALLTDERIKKRDLNLALALAKTAFDASKGEDANVADTYARALFDSGKVEAAIEHQKKAVNLAREKEKKAEFEKTLKKYQDARQKKE
;
A
#
# COMPACT_ATOMS: atom_id res chain seq x y z
N MET A 1 -0.39 -56.04 -38.88
CA MET A 1 0.35 -56.19 -40.15
C MET A 1 1.22 -54.95 -40.34
N LYS A 2 2.51 -55.00 -39.98
CA LYS A 2 3.68 -55.03 -40.90
C LYS A 2 3.63 -53.94 -41.98
N ASN A 3 4.46 -52.89 -41.85
CA ASN A 3 5.64 -52.57 -42.70
C ASN A 3 5.37 -51.27 -43.47
N LYS A 4 6.30 -50.42 -43.88
CA LYS A 4 7.76 -50.25 -43.72
C LYS A 4 8.11 -48.89 -44.36
N TYR A 5 9.16 -48.27 -43.84
CA TYR A 5 10.13 -47.37 -44.49
C TYR A 5 10.20 -47.40 -46.03
N LEU A 6 10.38 -46.25 -46.70
CA LEU A 6 11.68 -45.84 -47.26
C LEU A 6 11.69 -44.41 -47.85
N THR A 7 12.68 -43.68 -47.37
CA THR A 7 13.45 -42.53 -47.88
C THR A 7 13.54 -42.33 -49.40
N PHE A 8 13.50 -41.07 -49.87
CA PHE A 8 14.45 -40.56 -50.87
C PHE A 8 14.75 -39.06 -50.66
N LEU A 9 16.05 -38.77 -50.61
CA LEU A 9 16.70 -37.47 -50.56
C LEU A 9 16.60 -36.74 -51.90
N GLY A 10 16.49 -35.40 -51.89
CA GLY A 10 16.60 -34.58 -53.11
C GLY A 10 16.75 -33.07 -52.84
N LEU A 11 18.00 -32.64 -52.65
CA LEU A 11 18.60 -31.30 -52.88
C LEU A 11 17.83 -29.98 -52.60
N ALA A 12 18.36 -29.28 -51.59
CA ALA A 12 18.89 -27.91 -51.61
C ALA A 12 17.99 -26.70 -51.95
N ILE A 13 17.63 -25.91 -50.93
CA ILE A 13 17.95 -24.46 -50.85
C ILE A 13 18.36 -24.16 -49.40
N ALA A 14 19.64 -23.86 -49.19
CA ALA A 14 20.15 -23.34 -47.93
C ALA A 14 19.70 -21.88 -47.77
N GLY A 15 18.56 -21.67 -47.11
CA GLY A 15 18.23 -20.40 -46.47
C GLY A 15 18.45 -20.57 -44.98
N ILE A 16 19.58 -20.09 -44.45
CA ILE A 16 19.75 -19.92 -43.00
C ILE A 16 18.78 -18.79 -42.61
N ILE A 17 17.56 -19.15 -42.23
CA ILE A 17 16.72 -18.27 -41.43
C ILE A 17 17.27 -18.42 -40.01
N THR A 18 18.16 -17.50 -39.64
CA THR A 18 18.40 -17.21 -38.22
C THR A 18 17.08 -16.70 -37.66
N ILE A 19 16.30 -17.60 -37.08
CA ILE A 19 15.25 -17.22 -36.14
C ILE A 19 16.01 -16.74 -34.90
N THR A 20 16.36 -15.46 -34.89
CA THR A 20 16.71 -14.76 -33.67
C THR A 20 15.44 -14.73 -32.84
N THR A 21 15.33 -15.64 -31.88
CA THR A 21 14.43 -15.47 -30.74
C THR A 21 14.90 -14.22 -30.02
N SER A 22 14.31 -13.07 -30.37
CA SER A 22 14.43 -11.87 -29.56
C SER A 22 13.81 -12.22 -28.21
N LYS A 23 14.66 -12.52 -27.22
CA LYS A 23 14.27 -12.30 -25.84
C LYS A 23 13.76 -10.87 -25.81
N LEU A 24 12.49 -10.66 -25.50
CA LEU A 24 11.98 -9.33 -25.18
C LEU A 24 12.84 -8.85 -24.01
N THR A 25 13.81 -8.00 -24.31
CA THR A 25 14.57 -7.31 -23.27
C THR A 25 13.60 -6.32 -22.66
N ALA A 26 13.43 -6.38 -21.34
CA ALA A 26 12.69 -5.35 -20.61
C ALA A 26 13.23 -3.97 -20.98
N ALA A 27 12.33 -2.99 -21.16
CA ALA A 27 12.70 -1.64 -21.52
C ALA A 27 13.48 -0.96 -20.39
N SER A 28 14.29 0.02 -20.75
CA SER A 28 15.20 0.73 -19.84
C SER A 28 15.17 2.23 -20.10
N LEU A 29 15.61 3.01 -19.11
CA LEU A 29 15.81 4.44 -19.32
C LEU A 29 16.83 4.68 -20.45
N GLY A 30 16.58 5.67 -21.30
CA GLY A 30 17.38 5.99 -22.47
C GLY A 30 16.92 5.31 -23.77
N ASP A 31 16.00 4.34 -23.68
CA ASP A 31 15.34 3.74 -24.84
C ASP A 31 14.36 4.73 -25.49
N ALA A 32 14.11 4.52 -26.78
CA ALA A 32 13.14 5.32 -27.52
C ALA A 32 11.72 5.08 -26.96
N ALA A 33 10.99 6.17 -26.74
CA ALA A 33 9.62 6.10 -26.28
C ALA A 33 8.71 5.46 -27.36
N PRO A 34 7.88 4.46 -27.00
CA PRO A 34 6.90 3.92 -27.93
C PRO A 34 5.88 4.98 -28.36
N PRO A 35 5.32 4.88 -29.59
CA PRO A 35 4.28 5.79 -30.03
C PRO A 35 3.00 5.63 -29.20
N LEU A 36 2.30 6.73 -28.96
CA LEU A 36 0.97 6.69 -28.31
C LEU A 36 -0.05 6.04 -29.25
N LYS A 37 -0.69 4.96 -28.79
CA LYS A 37 -1.76 4.25 -29.49
C LYS A 37 -3.07 4.60 -28.79
N ILE A 38 -3.72 5.66 -29.26
CA ILE A 38 -4.89 6.26 -28.62
C ILE A 38 -6.15 5.95 -29.44
N SER A 39 -7.18 5.47 -28.76
CA SER A 39 -8.51 5.25 -29.36
C SER A 39 -9.34 6.52 -29.37
N THR A 40 -9.28 7.32 -28.31
CA THR A 40 -10.07 8.55 -28.16
C THR A 40 -9.31 9.62 -27.39
N TRP A 41 -9.32 10.87 -27.88
CA TRP A 41 -8.87 12.04 -27.12
C TRP A 41 -10.07 12.67 -26.41
N ILE A 42 -10.06 12.68 -25.08
CA ILE A 42 -11.17 13.14 -24.23
C ILE A 42 -11.12 14.64 -24.01
N LYS A 43 -9.91 15.18 -23.80
CA LYS A 43 -9.65 16.60 -23.55
C LYS A 43 -8.32 17.01 -24.19
N GLY A 44 -8.28 18.21 -24.75
CA GLY A 44 -7.09 18.75 -25.43
C GLY A 44 -6.91 18.21 -26.85
N ASP A 45 -5.94 18.79 -27.57
CA ASP A 45 -5.63 18.39 -28.94
C ASP A 45 -4.87 17.05 -28.97
N ALA A 46 -5.01 16.33 -30.08
CA ALA A 46 -4.28 15.09 -30.31
C ALA A 46 -2.77 15.31 -30.30
N VAL A 47 -2.05 14.49 -29.54
CA VAL A 47 -0.59 14.57 -29.40
C VAL A 47 0.11 13.55 -30.30
N ASP A 48 0.99 14.06 -31.15
CA ASP A 48 1.90 13.26 -31.98
C ASP A 48 3.34 13.52 -31.51
N MET A 49 3.88 12.57 -30.75
CA MET A 49 5.22 12.70 -30.14
C MET A 49 6.35 12.69 -31.17
N GLU A 50 6.16 12.04 -32.33
CA GLU A 50 7.17 12.03 -33.39
C GLU A 50 7.33 13.43 -34.01
N LYS A 51 6.22 14.13 -34.25
CA LYS A 51 6.26 15.53 -34.75
C LYS A 51 6.84 16.52 -33.74
N GLY A 52 6.77 16.19 -32.46
CA GLY A 52 7.34 17.00 -31.38
C GLY A 52 8.80 16.70 -31.06
N LYS A 53 9.42 15.67 -31.66
CA LYS A 53 10.85 15.40 -31.47
C LYS A 53 11.69 16.63 -31.82
N GLY A 54 12.70 16.87 -30.99
CA GLY A 54 13.56 18.05 -31.01
C GLY A 54 12.95 19.31 -30.37
N LYS A 55 11.64 19.32 -30.07
CA LYS A 55 10.92 20.51 -29.60
C LYS A 55 10.38 20.35 -28.19
N ASN A 56 9.65 19.26 -27.96
CA ASN A 56 8.85 19.08 -26.76
C ASN A 56 9.44 18.01 -25.83
N VAL A 57 9.18 18.17 -24.54
CA VAL A 57 9.28 17.11 -23.53
C VAL A 57 7.87 16.62 -23.25
N TYR A 58 7.67 15.32 -23.10
CA TYR A 58 6.36 14.75 -22.81
C TYR A 58 6.34 14.11 -21.43
N VAL A 59 5.23 14.28 -20.72
CA VAL A 59 4.87 13.47 -19.55
C VAL A 59 3.72 12.57 -19.95
N VAL A 60 3.97 11.27 -20.00
CA VAL A 60 2.95 10.25 -20.28
C VAL A 60 2.56 9.61 -18.96
N GLU A 61 1.35 9.89 -18.49
CA GLU A 61 0.86 9.43 -17.19
C GLU A 61 -0.28 8.43 -17.35
N PHE A 62 -0.27 7.36 -16.55
CA PHE A 62 -1.27 6.30 -16.55
C PHE A 62 -2.12 6.38 -15.28
N TRP A 63 -3.44 6.40 -15.44
CA TRP A 63 -4.37 6.65 -14.33
C TRP A 63 -5.75 6.00 -14.52
N ALA A 64 -6.54 6.01 -13.44
CA ALA A 64 -7.93 5.57 -13.45
C ALA A 64 -8.81 6.40 -12.51
N THR A 65 -10.10 6.50 -12.86
CA THR A 65 -11.15 7.21 -12.11
C THR A 65 -11.41 6.59 -10.74
N TRP A 66 -11.20 5.29 -10.58
CA TRP A 66 -11.38 4.56 -9.33
C TRP A 66 -10.17 4.61 -8.39
N CYS A 67 -9.02 5.07 -8.87
CA CYS A 67 -7.74 5.08 -8.14
C CYS A 67 -7.62 6.33 -7.26
N PRO A 68 -7.70 6.24 -5.91
CA PRO A 68 -7.63 7.42 -5.05
C PRO A 68 -6.30 8.19 -5.17
N PRO A 69 -5.11 7.55 -5.18
CA PRO A 69 -3.85 8.27 -5.38
C PRO A 69 -3.78 9.01 -6.73
N CYS A 70 -4.37 8.45 -7.80
CA CYS A 70 -4.46 9.11 -9.09
C CYS A 70 -5.32 10.38 -9.00
N ARG A 71 -6.44 10.34 -8.26
CA ARG A 71 -7.31 11.51 -8.07
C ARG A 71 -6.60 12.63 -7.31
N GLU A 72 -5.68 12.27 -6.43
CA GLU A 72 -4.83 13.21 -5.69
C GLU A 72 -3.71 13.80 -6.56
N SER A 73 -3.14 13.04 -7.51
CA SER A 73 -2.08 13.52 -8.41
C SER A 73 -2.59 14.44 -9.53
N ILE A 74 -3.84 14.28 -9.98
CA ILE A 74 -4.40 15.05 -11.11
C ILE A 74 -4.28 16.58 -10.95
N PRO A 75 -4.66 17.21 -9.80
CA PRO A 75 -4.45 18.64 -9.60
C PRO A 75 -2.98 19.06 -9.67
N HIS A 76 -2.07 18.24 -9.12
CA HIS A 76 -0.63 18.51 -9.17
C HIS A 76 -0.09 18.47 -10.60
N LEU A 77 -0.49 17.48 -11.40
CA LEU A 77 -0.13 17.41 -12.83
C LEU A 77 -0.61 18.63 -13.62
N THR A 78 -1.79 19.17 -13.27
CA THR A 78 -2.29 20.42 -13.85
C THR A 78 -1.40 21.62 -13.50
N GLU A 79 -0.96 21.72 -12.25
CA GLU A 79 -0.02 22.76 -11.83
C GLU A 79 1.32 22.67 -12.56
N LEU A 80 1.87 21.45 -12.69
CA LEU A 80 3.09 21.22 -13.44
C LEU A 80 2.94 21.52 -14.94
N GLN A 81 1.83 21.10 -15.56
CA GLN A 81 1.53 21.45 -16.96
C GLN A 81 1.53 22.96 -17.14
N LYS A 82 0.90 23.74 -16.25
CA LYS A 82 0.90 25.20 -16.31
C LYS A 82 2.32 25.77 -16.12
N LYS A 83 3.06 25.28 -15.13
CA LYS A 83 4.43 25.72 -14.81
C LYS A 83 5.43 25.49 -15.94
N PHE A 84 5.30 24.37 -16.65
CA PHE A 84 6.26 23.95 -17.67
C PHE A 84 5.78 24.14 -19.11
N LYS A 85 4.55 24.66 -19.32
CA LYS A 85 3.97 24.90 -20.64
C LYS A 85 4.89 25.72 -21.56
N ASP A 86 5.36 26.87 -21.06
CA ASP A 86 6.21 27.79 -21.84
C ASP A 86 7.64 27.26 -22.03
N LYS A 87 7.98 26.15 -21.36
CA LYS A 87 9.25 25.42 -21.54
C LYS A 87 9.12 24.26 -22.53
N GLY A 88 7.96 24.10 -23.16
CA GLY A 88 7.70 23.06 -24.16
C GLY A 88 7.38 21.69 -23.56
N VAL A 89 6.82 21.63 -22.34
CA VAL A 89 6.41 20.37 -21.72
C VAL A 89 4.91 20.12 -21.94
N VAL A 90 4.58 18.91 -22.38
CA VAL A 90 3.21 18.47 -22.69
C VAL A 90 2.85 17.24 -21.86
N PHE A 91 1.79 17.33 -21.07
CA PHE A 91 1.27 16.25 -20.25
C PHE A 91 0.12 15.54 -20.96
N VAL A 92 0.18 14.21 -20.96
CA VAL A 92 -0.83 13.32 -21.54
C VAL A 92 -1.21 12.28 -20.50
N GLY A 93 -2.41 12.41 -19.94
CA GLY A 93 -3.00 11.41 -19.04
C GLY A 93 -3.76 10.36 -19.84
N ILE A 94 -3.35 9.10 -19.72
CA ILE A 94 -3.86 7.95 -20.45
C ILE A 94 -4.60 7.04 -19.49
N SER A 95 -5.84 6.69 -19.84
CA SER A 95 -6.62 5.69 -19.13
C SER A 95 -6.94 4.51 -20.03
N THR A 96 -6.92 3.31 -19.48
CA THR A 96 -7.39 2.07 -20.13
C THR A 96 -8.89 1.83 -19.90
N GLU A 97 -9.55 2.72 -19.15
CA GLU A 97 -10.98 2.63 -18.89
C GLU A 97 -11.83 3.01 -20.11
N LYS A 98 -13.10 2.59 -20.08
CA LYS A 98 -14.06 2.92 -21.14
C LYS A 98 -14.44 4.39 -21.10
N GLU A 99 -14.65 4.99 -22.27
CA GLU A 99 -15.06 6.39 -22.42
C GLU A 99 -16.25 6.79 -21.55
N ARG A 100 -17.28 5.93 -21.47
CA ARG A 100 -18.47 6.16 -20.64
C ARG A 100 -18.19 6.38 -19.14
N VAL A 101 -17.01 5.97 -18.66
CA VAL A 101 -16.54 6.17 -17.28
C VAL A 101 -15.65 7.40 -17.20
N VAL A 102 -14.71 7.55 -18.14
CA VAL A 102 -13.70 8.62 -18.13
C VAL A 102 -14.29 9.99 -18.44
N ARG A 103 -15.14 10.10 -19.48
CA ARG A 103 -15.66 11.41 -19.94
C ARG A 103 -16.42 12.17 -18.83
N PRO A 104 -17.40 11.57 -18.12
CA PRO A 104 -18.08 12.27 -17.02
C PRO A 104 -17.13 12.65 -15.86
N PHE A 105 -16.12 11.82 -15.60
CA PHE A 105 -15.13 12.12 -14.57
C PHE A 105 -14.27 13.35 -14.95
N VAL A 106 -13.76 13.39 -16.19
CA VAL A 106 -12.94 14.52 -16.69
C VAL A 106 -13.75 15.81 -16.68
N GLU A 107 -15.01 15.76 -17.11
CA GLU A 107 -15.95 16.90 -17.05
C GLU A 107 -16.15 17.38 -15.61
N LYS A 108 -16.34 16.46 -14.66
CA LYS A 108 -16.48 16.79 -13.23
C LYS A 108 -15.22 17.38 -12.62
N MET A 109 -14.04 16.93 -13.06
CA MET A 109 -12.76 17.47 -12.61
C MET A 109 -12.51 18.89 -13.14
N GLY A 110 -13.03 19.22 -14.33
CA GLY A 110 -12.97 20.57 -14.89
C GLY A 110 -11.55 21.11 -14.99
N GLU A 111 -11.30 22.25 -14.36
CA GLU A 111 -9.98 22.91 -14.33
C GLU A 111 -8.93 22.20 -13.47
N LYS A 112 -9.34 21.23 -12.63
CA LYS A 112 -8.39 20.44 -11.84
C LYS A 112 -7.63 19.41 -12.67
N MET A 113 -8.11 19.10 -13.89
CA MET A 113 -7.48 18.17 -14.83
C MET A 113 -7.23 18.89 -16.15
N ASP A 114 -6.36 19.90 -16.14
CA ASP A 114 -6.11 20.82 -17.25
C ASP A 114 -4.84 20.50 -18.03
N TYR A 115 -4.85 19.32 -18.63
CA TYR A 115 -3.86 18.78 -19.56
C TYR A 115 -4.54 17.83 -20.54
N VAL A 116 -3.79 17.26 -21.49
CA VAL A 116 -4.35 16.36 -22.50
C VAL A 116 -4.79 15.04 -21.84
N VAL A 117 -5.99 14.57 -22.16
CA VAL A 117 -6.53 13.30 -21.63
C VAL A 117 -6.93 12.41 -22.79
N ALA A 118 -6.49 11.15 -22.73
CA ALA A 118 -6.64 10.18 -23.80
C ALA A 118 -7.05 8.79 -23.27
N LEU A 119 -7.68 8.00 -24.12
CA LEU A 119 -7.99 6.59 -23.87
C LEU A 119 -7.06 5.70 -24.69
N ASP A 120 -6.49 4.69 -24.05
CA ASP A 120 -5.66 3.70 -24.72
C ASP A 120 -6.47 2.92 -25.78
N ASP A 121 -5.80 2.48 -26.85
CA ASP A 121 -6.34 1.59 -27.87
C ASP A 121 -6.05 0.14 -27.52
N GLY A 122 -6.85 -0.42 -26.60
CA GLY A 122 -6.74 -1.81 -26.18
C GLY A 122 -5.40 -2.11 -25.50
N ASP A 123 -5.04 -1.29 -24.52
CA ASP A 123 -3.83 -1.38 -23.70
C ASP A 123 -2.50 -1.27 -24.45
N LYS A 124 -2.50 -0.93 -25.74
CA LYS A 124 -1.27 -0.89 -26.56
C LYS A 124 -0.26 0.15 -26.08
N THR A 125 -0.72 1.29 -25.57
CA THR A 125 0.19 2.30 -25.00
C THR A 125 0.71 1.82 -23.65
N SER A 126 -0.17 1.31 -22.79
CA SER A 126 0.20 0.69 -21.50
C SER A 126 1.20 -0.46 -21.68
N ASP A 127 1.02 -1.33 -22.66
CA ASP A 127 1.93 -2.44 -22.97
C ASP A 127 3.33 -1.93 -23.35
N GLY A 128 3.42 -0.84 -24.11
CA GLY A 128 4.69 -0.24 -24.53
C GLY A 128 5.43 0.49 -23.41
N TYR A 129 4.72 0.97 -22.39
CA TYR A 129 5.28 1.77 -21.30
C TYR A 129 5.28 0.99 -19.98
N MET A 130 4.10 0.77 -19.39
CA MET A 130 3.94 0.10 -18.09
C MET A 130 4.51 -1.31 -18.12
N LYS A 131 3.98 -2.18 -18.99
CA LYS A 131 4.39 -3.59 -19.04
C LYS A 131 5.83 -3.77 -19.52
N ALA A 132 6.28 -2.97 -20.48
CA ALA A 132 7.65 -3.03 -20.97
C ALA A 132 8.69 -2.72 -19.88
N PHE A 133 8.34 -1.86 -18.91
CA PHE A 133 9.16 -1.54 -17.74
C PHE A 133 8.85 -2.42 -16.52
N GLY A 134 7.91 -3.38 -16.62
CA GLY A 134 7.51 -4.25 -15.52
C GLY A 134 6.71 -3.53 -14.42
N ILE A 135 5.97 -2.48 -14.78
CA ILE A 135 5.18 -1.66 -13.85
C ILE A 135 3.72 -2.06 -13.92
N ASP A 136 3.14 -2.38 -12.75
CA ASP A 136 1.72 -2.78 -12.62
C ASP A 136 0.88 -1.79 -11.79
N GLY A 137 1.49 -0.76 -11.19
CA GLY A 137 0.83 0.19 -10.28
C GLY A 137 0.54 1.54 -10.92
N ILE A 138 -0.60 2.16 -10.55
CA ILE A 138 -0.97 3.54 -10.93
C ILE A 138 -1.21 4.41 -9.68
N PRO A 139 -1.00 5.74 -9.75
CA PRO A 139 -0.58 6.50 -10.93
C PRO A 139 0.91 6.30 -11.22
N HIS A 140 1.26 6.30 -12.50
CA HIS A 140 2.66 6.20 -12.94
C HIS A 140 2.90 7.09 -14.15
N ALA A 141 3.99 7.84 -14.12
CA ALA A 141 4.35 8.75 -15.19
C ALA A 141 5.70 8.40 -15.80
N PHE A 142 5.86 8.72 -17.08
CA PHE A 142 7.10 8.64 -17.83
C PHE A 142 7.44 10.02 -18.38
N VAL A 143 8.70 10.43 -18.25
CA VAL A 143 9.21 11.63 -18.91
C VAL A 143 9.94 11.21 -20.18
N VAL A 144 9.51 11.76 -21.31
CA VAL A 144 10.15 11.59 -22.61
C VAL A 144 10.81 12.90 -23.01
N ASP A 145 12.13 12.85 -23.19
CA ASP A 145 12.92 14.02 -23.53
C ASP A 145 12.70 14.49 -24.98
N LYS A 146 13.37 15.59 -25.35
CA LYS A 146 13.31 16.14 -26.72
C LYS A 146 13.91 15.19 -27.77
N ALA A 147 14.76 14.23 -27.39
CA ALA A 147 15.27 13.22 -28.32
C ALA A 147 14.25 12.08 -28.55
N GLY A 148 13.13 12.08 -27.83
CA GLY A 148 12.14 11.01 -27.87
C GLY A 148 12.57 9.79 -27.06
N LYS A 149 13.41 9.96 -26.04
CA LYS A 149 13.86 8.89 -25.14
C LYS A 149 13.16 8.98 -23.80
N ILE A 150 12.84 7.82 -23.21
CA ILE A 150 12.31 7.77 -21.85
C ILE A 150 13.46 8.04 -20.89
N VAL A 151 13.43 9.17 -20.19
CA VAL A 151 14.53 9.59 -19.30
C VAL A 151 14.24 9.41 -17.82
N TRP A 152 12.97 9.23 -17.47
CA TRP A 152 12.52 8.96 -16.11
C TRP A 152 11.17 8.25 -16.14
N ASN A 153 10.91 7.45 -15.09
CA ASN A 153 9.59 6.95 -14.77
C ASN A 153 9.39 6.84 -13.25
N GLY A 154 8.16 6.97 -12.76
CA GLY A 154 7.84 6.89 -11.33
C GLY A 154 6.47 7.47 -10.99
N HIS A 155 6.18 7.56 -9.68
CA HIS A 155 4.93 8.15 -9.20
C HIS A 155 4.95 9.68 -9.45
N PRO A 156 3.87 10.30 -9.96
CA PRO A 156 3.87 11.72 -10.34
C PRO A 156 4.14 12.72 -9.20
N MET A 157 3.91 12.32 -7.95
CA MET A 157 4.14 13.17 -6.77
C MET A 157 5.57 13.07 -6.22
N ASP A 158 6.43 12.24 -6.83
CA ASP A 158 7.82 12.06 -6.40
C ASP A 158 8.73 13.11 -7.08
N ASP A 159 9.83 12.68 -7.70
CA ASP A 159 10.85 13.54 -8.30
C ASP A 159 10.43 14.21 -9.63
N LEU A 160 9.18 14.04 -10.10
CA LEU A 160 8.75 14.46 -11.44
C LEU A 160 9.06 15.93 -11.73
N GLU A 161 8.73 16.84 -10.82
CA GLU A 161 8.97 18.28 -11.00
C GLU A 161 10.47 18.60 -11.14
N LYS A 162 11.29 18.02 -10.26
CA LYS A 162 12.74 18.20 -10.27
C LYS A 162 13.34 17.68 -11.57
N VAL A 163 12.91 16.48 -12.00
CA VAL A 163 13.35 15.87 -13.26
C VAL A 163 12.95 16.74 -14.44
N LEU A 164 11.71 17.22 -14.50
CA LEU A 164 11.28 18.12 -15.56
C LEU A 164 12.13 19.39 -15.60
N GLN A 165 12.45 19.96 -14.45
CA GLN A 165 13.34 21.11 -14.36
C GLN A 165 14.74 20.81 -14.91
N GLU A 166 15.35 19.70 -14.52
CA GLU A 166 16.66 19.28 -15.02
C GLU A 166 16.65 19.00 -16.53
N VAL A 167 15.60 18.35 -17.04
CA VAL A 167 15.46 18.01 -18.47
C VAL A 167 15.30 19.26 -19.32
N VAL A 168 14.42 20.18 -18.94
CA VAL A 168 14.21 21.42 -19.72
C VAL A 168 15.39 22.38 -19.65
N GLU A 169 16.16 22.36 -18.55
CA GLU A 169 17.39 23.15 -18.40
C GLU A 169 18.62 22.50 -19.04
N GLY A 170 18.49 21.27 -19.57
CA GLY A 170 19.61 20.52 -20.17
C GLY A 170 20.65 20.05 -19.15
N LYS A 171 20.27 19.96 -17.86
CA LYS A 171 21.12 19.51 -16.75
C LYS A 171 20.93 18.04 -16.39
N PHE A 172 19.92 17.39 -16.97
CA PHE A 172 19.60 16.00 -16.67
C PHE A 172 20.69 15.04 -17.18
N ASP A 173 21.19 14.19 -16.28
CA ASP A 173 22.21 13.17 -16.59
C ASP A 173 21.54 11.80 -16.75
N ILE A 174 21.24 11.45 -18.00
CA ILE A 174 20.62 10.16 -18.33
C ILE A 174 21.52 8.97 -17.95
N SER A 175 22.84 9.12 -18.02
CA SER A 175 23.76 8.04 -17.62
C SER A 175 23.63 7.75 -16.13
N LYS A 176 23.55 8.80 -15.29
CA LYS A 176 23.27 8.63 -13.85
C LYS A 176 21.89 8.07 -13.60
N ALA A 177 20.87 8.50 -14.34
CA ALA A 177 19.51 8.00 -14.17
C ALA A 177 19.40 6.49 -14.49
N VAL A 178 20.01 6.03 -15.59
CA VAL A 178 20.09 4.61 -15.96
C VAL A 178 20.79 3.80 -14.88
N LYS A 179 21.94 4.29 -14.39
CA LYS A 179 22.69 3.64 -13.31
C LYS A 179 21.87 3.58 -12.01
N ARG A 180 21.14 4.64 -11.69
CA ARG A 180 20.24 4.68 -10.52
C ARG A 180 19.10 3.68 -10.63
N ASP A 181 18.46 3.56 -11.80
CA ASP A 181 17.41 2.57 -12.06
C ASP A 181 17.92 1.14 -11.89
N ALA A 182 19.10 0.84 -12.46
CA ALA A 182 19.75 -0.45 -12.28
C ALA A 182 20.10 -0.71 -10.81
N GLY A 183 20.58 0.31 -10.08
CA GLY A 183 20.86 0.23 -8.65
C GLY A 183 19.62 -0.05 -7.79
N ARG A 184 18.46 0.49 -8.16
CA ARG A 184 17.18 0.20 -7.48
C ARG A 184 16.76 -1.26 -7.65
N LYS A 185 16.91 -1.82 -8.85
CA LYS A 185 16.65 -3.26 -9.09
C LYS A 185 17.62 -4.15 -8.30
N GLN A 186 18.88 -3.75 -8.22
CA GLN A 186 19.88 -4.44 -7.39
C GLN A 186 19.60 -4.31 -5.89
N LEU A 187 18.97 -3.22 -5.43
CA LEU A 187 18.52 -3.09 -4.04
C LEU A 187 17.44 -4.12 -3.69
N GLU A 188 16.51 -4.40 -4.60
CA GLU A 188 15.52 -5.47 -4.43
C GLU A 188 16.19 -6.84 -4.35
N GLU A 189 17.16 -7.12 -5.23
CA GLU A 189 17.98 -8.34 -5.18
C GLU A 189 18.74 -8.45 -3.86
N LEU A 190 19.30 -7.35 -3.34
CA LEU A 190 19.97 -7.33 -2.04
C LEU A 190 19.00 -7.73 -0.92
N ILE A 191 17.79 -7.18 -0.91
CA ILE A 191 16.75 -7.52 0.07
C ILE A 191 16.41 -9.02 -0.01
N GLU A 192 16.31 -9.56 -1.21
CA GLU A 192 16.05 -10.98 -1.44
C GLU A 192 17.20 -11.86 -0.91
N LEU A 193 18.47 -11.49 -1.19
CA LEU A 193 19.65 -12.21 -0.71
C LEU A 193 19.73 -12.20 0.82
N ILE A 194 19.48 -11.05 1.46
CA ILE A 194 19.41 -10.94 2.92
C ILE A 194 18.29 -11.85 3.46
N SER A 195 17.13 -11.84 2.82
CA SER A 195 15.99 -12.65 3.25
C SER A 195 16.25 -14.16 3.15
N LYS A 196 17.06 -14.59 2.19
CA LYS A 196 17.49 -15.99 2.01
C LYS A 196 18.67 -16.38 2.92
N GLY A 197 19.25 -15.44 3.65
CA GLY A 197 20.46 -15.68 4.45
C GLY A 197 21.72 -15.88 3.60
N GLU A 198 21.74 -15.40 2.35
CA GLU A 198 22.91 -15.46 1.46
C GLU A 198 23.89 -14.31 1.81
N ASP A 199 24.39 -14.31 3.05
CA ASP A 199 25.12 -13.19 3.67
C ASP A 199 26.35 -12.72 2.88
N ASP A 200 27.12 -13.65 2.29
CA ASP A 200 28.33 -13.31 1.51
C ASP A 200 27.97 -12.57 0.22
N LYS A 201 26.97 -13.06 -0.52
CA LYS A 201 26.50 -12.41 -1.75
C LYS A 201 25.83 -11.07 -1.46
N ALA A 202 25.07 -11.01 -0.37
CA ALA A 202 24.45 -9.77 0.10
C ALA A 202 25.53 -8.73 0.46
N ALA A 203 26.62 -9.13 1.12
CA ALA A 203 27.72 -8.23 1.45
C ALA A 203 28.42 -7.69 0.18
N GLU A 204 28.70 -8.56 -0.81
CA GLU A 204 29.30 -8.15 -2.08
C GLU A 204 28.41 -7.17 -2.86
N LEU A 205 27.11 -7.45 -2.93
CA LEU A 205 26.15 -6.58 -3.63
C LEU A 205 25.96 -5.25 -2.89
N ALA A 206 25.92 -5.27 -1.56
CA ALA A 206 25.80 -4.05 -0.77
C ALA A 206 27.00 -3.11 -0.95
N GLU A 207 28.23 -3.62 -1.03
CA GLU A 207 29.41 -2.79 -1.32
C GLU A 207 29.31 -2.11 -2.69
N LYS A 208 28.85 -2.84 -3.72
CA LYS A 208 28.60 -2.30 -5.06
C LYS A 208 27.53 -1.21 -5.02
N LEU A 209 26.45 -1.41 -4.28
CA LEU A 209 25.37 -0.45 -4.13
C LEU A 209 25.80 0.81 -3.36
N GLU A 210 26.66 0.71 -2.35
CA GLU A 210 27.23 1.88 -1.66
C GLU A 210 28.14 2.72 -2.57
N ALA A 211 28.95 2.07 -3.41
CA ALA A 211 29.76 2.76 -4.40
C ALA A 211 28.88 3.47 -5.44
N LEU A 212 27.84 2.77 -5.92
CA LEU A 212 26.89 3.31 -6.89
C LEU A 212 26.08 4.49 -6.32
N ASP A 213 25.60 4.39 -5.07
CA ASP A 213 24.88 5.47 -4.37
C ASP A 213 25.70 6.75 -4.32
N LYS A 214 27.01 6.65 -4.02
CA LYS A 214 27.94 7.79 -4.04
C LYS A 214 28.12 8.35 -5.45
N GLU A 215 28.24 7.49 -6.46
CA GLU A 215 28.46 7.89 -7.85
C GLU A 215 27.26 8.65 -8.44
N VAL A 216 26.06 8.11 -8.24
CA VAL A 216 24.82 8.65 -8.82
C VAL A 216 24.12 9.66 -7.92
N GLY A 217 24.61 9.88 -6.70
CA GLY A 217 24.04 10.83 -5.73
C GLY A 217 22.73 10.37 -5.12
N GLY A 218 22.60 9.07 -4.82
CA GLY A 218 21.43 8.46 -4.22
C GLY A 218 20.79 7.38 -5.11
N ILE A 219 20.56 6.19 -4.56
CA ILE A 219 19.76 5.11 -5.19
C ILE A 219 18.42 4.86 -4.51
N ARG A 220 18.26 5.23 -3.23
CA ARG A 220 17.02 4.95 -2.49
C ARG A 220 15.85 5.80 -3.00
N PRO A 221 14.63 5.24 -3.09
CA PRO A 221 13.44 6.00 -3.44
C PRO A 221 13.10 7.11 -2.44
N ASP A 222 13.40 6.91 -1.16
CA ASP A 222 13.14 7.90 -0.08
C ASP A 222 14.16 9.06 -0.03
N GLY A 223 15.07 9.13 -1.00
CA GLY A 223 16.11 10.16 -1.08
C GLY A 223 17.19 10.06 -0.01
N LYS A 224 17.13 9.07 0.89
CA LYS A 224 18.18 8.86 1.89
C LYS A 224 19.41 8.23 1.24
N LYS A 225 20.55 8.38 1.91
CA LYS A 225 21.77 7.68 1.53
C LYS A 225 21.60 6.18 1.71
N PHE A 226 22.11 5.40 0.77
CA PHE A 226 22.18 3.95 0.96
C PHE A 226 23.27 3.60 2.00
N VAL A 227 22.88 2.81 3.01
CA VAL A 227 23.76 2.31 4.08
C VAL A 227 23.44 0.82 4.24
N ALA A 228 24.41 -0.04 3.91
CA ALA A 228 24.21 -1.49 3.86
C ALA A 228 23.66 -2.06 5.18
N ASP A 229 24.24 -1.64 6.31
CA ASP A 229 23.87 -2.12 7.63
C ASP A 229 22.46 -1.70 8.05
N GLU A 230 21.99 -0.52 7.62
CA GLU A 230 20.61 -0.09 7.89
C GLU A 230 19.60 -0.97 7.15
N ILE A 231 19.85 -1.23 5.85
CA ILE A 231 18.99 -2.10 5.04
C ILE A 231 18.99 -3.52 5.60
N ARG A 232 20.16 -4.05 5.96
CA ARG A 232 20.27 -5.38 6.59
C ARG A 232 19.49 -5.46 7.90
N LYS A 233 19.58 -4.43 8.76
CA LYS A 233 18.82 -4.39 10.02
C LYS A 233 17.32 -4.35 9.78
N LEU A 234 16.87 -3.51 8.83
CA LEU A 234 15.45 -3.40 8.47
C LEU A 234 14.88 -4.72 7.96
N VAL A 235 15.54 -5.36 6.99
CA VAL A 235 15.08 -6.65 6.46
C VAL A 235 15.06 -7.72 7.55
N LYS A 236 16.10 -7.81 8.38
CA LYS A 236 16.13 -8.75 9.51
C LYS A 236 15.02 -8.48 10.53
N PHE A 237 14.75 -7.20 10.83
CA PHE A 237 13.66 -6.81 11.71
C PHE A 237 12.31 -7.26 11.15
N GLU A 238 12.00 -6.96 9.88
CA GLU A 238 10.75 -7.36 9.24
C GLU A 238 10.55 -8.88 9.23
N MET A 239 11.61 -9.64 8.91
CA MET A 239 11.57 -11.10 8.97
C MET A 239 11.30 -11.62 10.39
N LEU A 240 11.98 -11.05 11.40
CA LEU A 240 11.83 -11.48 12.79
C LEU A 240 10.46 -11.10 13.36
N VAL A 241 9.89 -9.96 12.97
CA VAL A 241 8.51 -9.58 13.28
C VAL A 241 7.56 -10.66 12.79
N GLN A 242 7.70 -11.08 11.52
CA GLN A 242 6.85 -12.10 10.93
C GLN A 242 7.03 -13.47 11.61
N GLN A 243 8.27 -13.92 11.81
CA GLN A 243 8.56 -15.20 12.47
C GLN A 243 8.04 -15.22 13.91
N TYR A 244 8.18 -14.11 14.64
CA TYR A 244 7.69 -14.00 16.01
C TYR A 244 6.15 -14.00 16.05
N ALA A 245 5.50 -13.24 15.17
CA ALA A 245 4.04 -13.25 15.04
C ALA A 245 3.51 -14.66 14.71
N ASP A 246 4.15 -15.35 13.77
CA ASP A 246 3.80 -16.72 13.41
C ASP A 246 4.01 -17.69 14.57
N GLY A 247 5.11 -17.54 15.31
CA GLY A 247 5.39 -18.34 16.50
C GLY A 247 4.39 -18.15 17.64
N LEU A 248 3.79 -16.95 17.76
CA LEU A 248 2.78 -16.64 18.78
C LEU A 248 1.43 -17.33 18.49
N MET A 249 1.24 -17.87 17.29
CA MET A 249 0.07 -18.69 16.98
C MET A 249 0.16 -20.07 17.64
N GLU A 250 -0.99 -20.62 18.05
CA GLU A 250 -1.06 -21.87 18.79
C GLU A 250 -0.42 -23.03 17.99
N GLY A 251 0.50 -23.75 18.64
CA GLY A 251 1.17 -24.91 18.05
C GLY A 251 2.27 -24.59 17.03
N LYS A 252 2.64 -23.32 16.83
CA LYS A 252 3.68 -22.93 15.85
C LYS A 252 5.09 -22.82 16.42
N ALA A 253 5.24 -22.45 17.69
CA ALA A 253 6.52 -22.41 18.38
C ALA A 253 6.36 -22.78 19.86
N ASN A 254 7.42 -23.33 20.45
CA ASN A 254 7.50 -23.55 21.89
C ASN A 254 8.04 -22.31 22.63
N ALA A 255 8.00 -22.34 23.96
CA ALA A 255 8.41 -21.19 24.78
C ALA A 255 9.89 -20.78 24.58
N ALA A 256 10.80 -21.74 24.38
CA ALA A 256 12.22 -21.46 24.17
C ALA A 256 12.49 -20.86 22.78
N GLU A 257 11.76 -21.31 21.76
CA GLU A 257 11.81 -20.73 20.41
C GLU A 257 11.30 -19.28 20.41
N LEU A 258 10.18 -19.02 21.10
CA LEU A 258 9.63 -17.68 21.27
C LEU A 258 10.59 -16.75 22.02
N GLU A 259 11.20 -17.21 23.11
CA GLU A 259 12.17 -16.41 23.86
C GLU A 259 13.39 -16.06 23.00
N LYS A 260 13.84 -16.99 22.16
CA LYS A 260 14.94 -16.74 21.22
C LYS A 260 14.56 -15.69 20.18
N LEU A 261 13.40 -15.83 19.55
CA LEU A 261 12.90 -14.87 18.56
C LEU A 261 12.69 -13.48 19.18
N GLU A 262 12.17 -13.42 20.40
CA GLU A 262 11.94 -12.18 21.14
C GLU A 262 13.24 -11.40 21.39
N LYS A 263 14.32 -12.11 21.80
CA LYS A 263 15.66 -11.52 21.95
C LYS A 263 16.22 -11.01 20.63
N GLN A 264 16.15 -11.83 19.59
CA GLN A 264 16.65 -11.46 18.26
C GLN A 264 15.90 -10.24 17.70
N LEU A 265 14.58 -10.19 17.89
CA LEU A 265 13.75 -9.08 17.47
C LEU A 265 14.11 -7.79 18.23
N ALA A 266 14.32 -7.89 19.55
CA ALA A 266 14.73 -6.74 20.36
C ALA A 266 16.09 -6.15 19.93
N ASP A 267 17.02 -6.99 19.45
CA ASP A 267 18.36 -6.55 19.03
C ASP A 267 18.34 -5.70 17.74
N VAL A 268 17.35 -5.93 16.86
CA VAL A 268 17.24 -5.24 15.57
C VAL A 268 16.07 -4.26 15.50
N ALA A 269 15.24 -4.21 16.53
CA ALA A 269 14.06 -3.35 16.60
C ALA A 269 14.42 -1.85 16.52
N PRO A 270 13.66 -1.06 15.75
CA PRO A 270 13.68 0.39 15.85
C PRO A 270 13.42 0.88 17.29
N PRO A 271 13.96 2.03 17.72
CA PRO A 271 13.84 2.50 19.11
C PRO A 271 12.39 2.68 19.63
N ASP A 272 11.50 3.01 18.71
CA ASP A 272 10.07 3.21 18.92
C ASP A 272 9.28 1.89 18.93
N PHE A 273 9.82 0.80 18.39
CA PHE A 273 9.17 -0.49 18.41
C PHE A 273 9.24 -1.15 19.79
N LYS A 274 8.08 -1.51 20.34
CA LYS A 274 7.96 -2.15 21.66
C LYS A 274 7.54 -3.61 21.51
N VAL A 275 8.50 -4.51 21.63
CA VAL A 275 8.29 -5.97 21.45
C VAL A 275 7.16 -6.52 22.33
N GLN A 276 7.07 -6.06 23.59
CA GLN A 276 6.01 -6.53 24.50
C GLN A 276 4.61 -6.03 24.11
N GLU A 277 4.51 -4.80 23.57
CA GLU A 277 3.23 -4.27 23.10
C GLU A 277 2.79 -5.00 21.83
N PHE A 278 3.73 -5.22 20.90
CA PHE A 278 3.50 -6.03 19.71
C PHE A 278 3.01 -7.44 20.05
N LYS A 279 3.68 -8.13 20.99
CA LYS A 279 3.28 -9.45 21.48
C LYS A 279 1.85 -9.45 22.01
N ALA A 280 1.53 -8.49 22.88
CA ALA A 280 0.20 -8.38 23.49
C ALA A 280 -0.90 -8.17 22.44
N ASP A 281 -0.62 -7.34 21.42
CA ASP A 281 -1.56 -7.06 20.34
C ASP A 281 -1.82 -8.28 19.45
N ILE A 282 -0.76 -9.00 19.05
CA ILE A 282 -0.89 -10.24 18.27
C ILE A 282 -1.66 -11.31 19.05
N GLN A 283 -1.38 -11.45 20.35
CA GLN A 283 -2.11 -12.39 21.21
C GLN A 283 -3.59 -12.01 21.34
N LEU A 284 -3.90 -10.72 21.52
CA LEU A 284 -5.27 -10.21 21.57
C LEU A 284 -6.04 -10.53 20.28
N GLN A 285 -5.45 -10.26 19.11
CA GLN A 285 -6.06 -10.58 17.81
C GLN A 285 -6.28 -12.09 17.64
N ASN A 286 -5.26 -12.90 17.92
CA ASN A 286 -5.34 -14.36 17.76
C ASN A 286 -6.41 -14.96 18.68
N TYR A 287 -6.39 -14.64 19.98
CA TYR A 287 -7.39 -15.14 20.92
C TYR A 287 -8.80 -14.66 20.56
N PHE A 288 -8.95 -13.44 20.05
CA PHE A 288 -10.26 -12.97 19.62
C PHE A 288 -10.75 -13.70 18.38
N GLY A 289 -9.90 -13.96 17.39
CA GLY A 289 -10.24 -14.75 16.21
C GLY A 289 -10.74 -16.15 16.58
N GLN A 290 -10.06 -16.81 17.51
CA GLN A 290 -10.47 -18.11 18.03
C GLN A 290 -11.77 -18.03 18.84
N TYR A 291 -11.91 -17.02 19.70
CA TYR A 291 -13.10 -16.80 20.51
C TYR A 291 -14.30 -16.59 19.60
N TYR A 292 -14.14 -15.73 18.60
CA TYR A 292 -15.14 -15.39 17.62
C TYR A 292 -15.61 -16.62 16.84
N GLN A 293 -14.71 -17.50 16.42
CA GLN A 293 -15.09 -18.77 15.80
C GLN A 293 -15.85 -19.69 16.75
N ALA A 294 -15.45 -19.77 18.03
CA ALA A 294 -16.12 -20.58 19.03
C ALA A 294 -17.57 -20.13 19.27
N VAL A 295 -17.82 -18.82 19.32
CA VAL A 295 -19.17 -18.27 19.62
C VAL A 295 -20.06 -18.09 18.39
N THR A 296 -19.52 -18.16 17.16
CA THR A 296 -20.32 -17.96 15.93
C THR A 296 -20.45 -19.19 15.04
N ARG A 297 -19.44 -20.05 14.96
CA ARG A 297 -19.43 -21.21 14.04
C ARG A 297 -19.60 -22.54 14.75
N ASN A 298 -18.82 -22.77 15.80
CA ASN A 298 -18.70 -24.09 16.42
C ASN A 298 -19.58 -24.26 17.67
N THR A 299 -20.10 -23.16 18.23
CA THR A 299 -20.88 -23.13 19.48
C THR A 299 -20.19 -23.91 20.61
N ASP A 300 -18.95 -23.52 20.90
CA ASP A 300 -18.10 -24.13 21.93
C ASP A 300 -17.94 -23.17 23.12
N ASP A 301 -18.87 -23.27 24.06
CA ASP A 301 -18.96 -22.37 25.23
C ASP A 301 -17.77 -22.53 26.19
N GLU A 302 -17.22 -23.74 26.34
CA GLU A 302 -16.07 -24.00 27.22
C GLU A 302 -14.80 -23.36 26.66
N LYS A 303 -14.54 -23.56 25.36
CA LYS A 303 -13.43 -22.90 24.67
C LYS A 303 -13.57 -21.39 24.69
N ALA A 304 -14.77 -20.87 24.45
CA ALA A 304 -15.05 -19.44 24.51
C ALA A 304 -14.75 -18.85 25.91
N ALA A 305 -15.14 -19.52 26.98
CA ALA A 305 -14.85 -19.08 28.35
C ALA A 305 -13.35 -19.03 28.63
N GLY A 306 -12.60 -20.08 28.24
CA GLY A 306 -11.15 -20.10 28.39
C GLY A 306 -10.45 -18.99 27.60
N LEU A 307 -10.92 -18.69 26.39
CA LEU A 307 -10.39 -17.60 25.57
C LEU A 307 -10.75 -16.21 26.09
N ALA A 308 -11.92 -16.04 26.71
CA ALA A 308 -12.32 -14.78 27.35
C ALA A 308 -11.36 -14.39 28.50
N GLU A 309 -10.93 -15.36 29.32
CA GLU A 309 -9.92 -15.11 30.34
C GLU A 309 -8.56 -14.73 29.73
N LYS A 310 -8.14 -15.43 28.66
CA LYS A 310 -6.89 -15.10 27.95
C LYS A 310 -6.93 -13.69 27.35
N LEU A 311 -8.05 -13.31 26.72
CA LEU A 311 -8.25 -11.96 26.14
C LEU A 311 -8.07 -10.86 27.19
N LYS A 312 -8.67 -11.02 28.37
CA LYS A 312 -8.51 -10.09 29.50
C LYS A 312 -7.07 -10.03 30.03
N ALA A 313 -6.32 -11.12 29.92
CA ALA A 313 -4.97 -11.24 30.45
C ALA A 313 -3.84 -10.83 29.47
N THR A 314 -4.16 -10.45 28.23
CA THR A 314 -3.16 -10.09 27.21
C THR A 314 -2.27 -8.91 27.60
N GLY A 315 -2.79 -7.96 28.37
CA GLY A 315 -2.08 -6.73 28.74
C GLY A 315 -1.93 -5.72 27.59
N SER A 316 -2.60 -5.93 26.45
CA SER A 316 -2.60 -4.98 25.34
C SER A 316 -3.17 -3.62 25.77
N LYS A 317 -2.59 -2.56 25.22
CA LYS A 317 -3.04 -1.17 25.39
C LYS A 317 -3.49 -0.55 24.06
N ASN A 318 -3.64 -1.37 23.03
CA ASN A 318 -4.06 -0.91 21.71
C ASN A 318 -5.53 -0.50 21.74
N VAL A 319 -5.74 0.82 21.82
CA VAL A 319 -7.07 1.43 22.01
C VAL A 319 -8.03 1.04 20.90
N GLU A 320 -7.58 1.11 19.65
CA GLU A 320 -8.40 0.82 18.47
C GLU A 320 -8.83 -0.64 18.47
N LEU A 321 -7.87 -1.56 18.59
CA LEU A 321 -8.16 -3.00 18.58
C LEU A 321 -9.06 -3.44 19.74
N LEU A 322 -8.80 -2.96 20.97
CA LEU A 322 -9.63 -3.26 22.13
C LEU A 322 -11.07 -2.76 21.93
N ASN A 323 -11.21 -1.55 21.38
CA ASN A 323 -12.51 -0.95 21.10
C ASN A 323 -13.27 -1.71 20.01
N GLU A 324 -12.60 -2.09 18.91
CA GLU A 324 -13.20 -2.88 17.84
C GLU A 324 -13.72 -4.23 18.33
N ILE A 325 -12.91 -4.93 19.13
CA ILE A 325 -13.29 -6.21 19.72
C ILE A 325 -14.49 -6.04 20.65
N ALA A 326 -14.45 -5.06 21.55
CA ALA A 326 -15.56 -4.79 22.45
C ALA A 326 -16.85 -4.43 21.70
N TRP A 327 -16.75 -3.62 20.65
CA TRP A 327 -17.88 -3.29 19.79
C TRP A 327 -18.44 -4.54 19.11
N ALA A 328 -17.59 -5.36 18.50
CA ALA A 328 -18.01 -6.60 17.86
C ALA A 328 -18.77 -7.53 18.82
N LEU A 329 -18.27 -7.70 20.05
CA LEU A 329 -18.95 -8.47 21.11
C LEU A 329 -20.34 -7.94 21.46
N LEU A 330 -20.55 -6.62 21.36
CA LEU A 330 -21.82 -5.95 21.68
C LEU A 330 -22.79 -5.86 20.51
N THR A 331 -22.29 -5.87 19.27
CA THR A 331 -23.09 -5.49 18.10
C THR A 331 -23.27 -6.59 17.08
N ASP A 332 -22.33 -7.53 16.96
CA ASP A 332 -22.37 -8.52 15.90
C ASP A 332 -23.50 -9.54 16.13
N GLU A 333 -24.46 -9.58 15.22
CA GLU A 333 -25.64 -10.45 15.30
C GLU A 333 -25.32 -11.93 15.12
N ARG A 334 -24.10 -12.26 14.65
CA ARG A 334 -23.60 -13.64 14.56
C ARG A 334 -23.28 -14.20 15.94
N ILE A 335 -22.94 -13.34 16.91
CA ILE A 335 -22.70 -13.71 18.31
C ILE A 335 -24.05 -13.81 19.03
N LYS A 336 -24.60 -15.03 19.11
CA LYS A 336 -25.95 -15.25 19.68
C LYS A 336 -25.99 -15.08 21.20
N LYS A 337 -24.91 -15.43 21.89
CA LYS A 337 -24.75 -15.30 23.34
C LYS A 337 -23.62 -14.32 23.62
N ARG A 338 -23.97 -13.07 23.93
CA ARG A 338 -22.99 -12.01 24.19
C ARG A 338 -22.35 -12.19 25.55
N ASP A 339 -21.02 -12.18 25.60
CA ASP A 339 -20.26 -12.08 26.84
C ASP A 339 -20.09 -10.61 27.23
N LEU A 340 -21.08 -10.10 27.97
CA LEU A 340 -21.09 -8.70 28.41
C LEU A 340 -19.97 -8.40 29.40
N ASN A 341 -19.49 -9.39 30.16
CA ASN A 341 -18.39 -9.20 31.10
C ASN A 341 -17.07 -8.98 30.34
N LEU A 342 -16.82 -9.80 29.32
CA LEU A 342 -15.67 -9.64 28.43
C LEU A 342 -15.74 -8.30 27.69
N ALA A 343 -16.88 -7.99 27.07
CA ALA A 343 -17.07 -6.73 26.35
C ALA A 343 -16.83 -5.51 27.26
N LEU A 344 -17.37 -5.53 28.48
CA LEU A 344 -17.17 -4.47 29.46
C LEU A 344 -15.70 -4.34 29.89
N ALA A 345 -15.01 -5.46 30.11
CA ALA A 345 -13.61 -5.46 30.49
C ALA A 345 -12.74 -4.84 29.39
N LEU A 346 -12.91 -5.29 28.13
CA LEU A 346 -12.13 -4.78 27.00
C LEU A 346 -12.45 -3.31 26.68
N ALA A 347 -13.72 -2.92 26.71
CA ALA A 347 -14.12 -1.52 26.51
C ALA A 347 -13.54 -0.61 27.60
N LYS A 348 -13.52 -1.07 28.86
CA LYS A 348 -12.89 -0.33 29.95
C LYS A 348 -11.39 -0.17 29.74
N THR A 349 -10.70 -1.26 29.36
CA THR A 349 -9.25 -1.20 29.08
C THR A 349 -8.95 -0.23 27.95
N ALA A 350 -9.74 -0.24 26.86
CA ALA A 350 -9.62 0.74 25.79
C ALA A 350 -9.82 2.18 26.30
N PHE A 351 -10.86 2.39 27.10
CA PHE A 351 -11.16 3.71 27.68
C PHE A 351 -10.02 4.22 28.55
N ASP A 352 -9.52 3.40 29.47
CA ASP A 352 -8.40 3.75 30.34
C ASP A 352 -7.11 4.03 29.53
N ALA A 353 -6.81 3.19 28.52
CA ALA A 353 -5.65 3.37 27.64
C ALA A 353 -5.75 4.65 26.79
N SER A 354 -6.95 5.04 26.36
CA SER A 354 -7.22 6.31 25.69
C SER A 354 -7.22 7.53 26.63
N LYS A 355 -7.00 7.32 27.94
CA LYS A 355 -7.18 8.33 29.01
C LYS A 355 -8.60 8.92 29.03
N GLY A 356 -9.55 8.21 28.43
CA GLY A 356 -10.92 8.62 28.22
C GLY A 356 -11.07 9.85 27.32
N GLU A 357 -10.13 10.09 26.39
CA GLU A 357 -10.16 11.24 25.47
C GLU A 357 -10.71 10.89 24.07
N ASP A 358 -11.01 9.61 23.81
CA ASP A 358 -11.59 9.16 22.55
C ASP A 358 -13.12 9.02 22.65
N ALA A 359 -13.83 9.67 21.72
CA ALA A 359 -15.30 9.70 21.69
C ALA A 359 -15.93 8.34 21.35
N ASN A 360 -15.33 7.57 20.43
CA ASN A 360 -15.81 6.23 20.07
C ASN A 360 -15.65 5.27 21.23
N VAL A 361 -14.48 5.32 21.87
CA VAL A 361 -14.16 4.43 22.98
C VAL A 361 -15.08 4.72 24.17
N ALA A 362 -15.37 5.99 24.43
CA ALA A 362 -16.35 6.39 25.44
C ALA A 362 -17.77 5.86 25.14
N ASP A 363 -18.22 5.89 23.88
CA ASP A 363 -19.51 5.34 23.44
C ASP A 363 -19.57 3.81 23.60
N THR A 364 -18.55 3.08 23.13
CA THR A 364 -18.45 1.63 23.29
C THR A 364 -18.47 1.23 24.77
N TYR A 365 -17.72 1.94 25.62
CA TYR A 365 -17.70 1.67 27.06
C TYR A 365 -19.05 1.99 27.72
N ALA A 366 -19.69 3.10 27.36
CA ALA A 366 -21.03 3.44 27.82
C ALA A 366 -22.05 2.37 27.42
N ARG A 367 -21.98 1.85 26.19
CA ARG A 367 -22.85 0.75 25.76
C ARG A 367 -22.61 -0.53 26.53
N ALA A 368 -21.35 -0.91 26.75
CA ALA A 368 -21.03 -2.10 27.55
C ALA A 368 -21.59 -1.98 28.97
N LEU A 369 -21.52 -0.79 29.58
CA LEU A 369 -22.11 -0.49 30.89
C LEU A 369 -23.63 -0.62 30.84
N PHE A 370 -24.27 -0.06 29.82
CA PHE A 370 -25.73 -0.07 29.66
C PHE A 370 -26.27 -1.50 29.52
N ASP A 371 -25.69 -2.28 28.60
CA ASP A 371 -26.07 -3.66 28.35
C ASP A 371 -25.80 -4.54 29.59
N SER A 372 -24.79 -4.19 30.40
CA SER A 372 -24.52 -4.83 31.71
C SER A 372 -25.40 -4.32 32.86
N GLY A 373 -26.40 -3.48 32.59
CA GLY A 373 -27.35 -2.96 33.58
C GLY A 373 -26.86 -1.79 34.44
N LYS A 374 -25.65 -1.27 34.21
CA LYS A 374 -25.03 -0.15 34.93
C LYS A 374 -25.46 1.20 34.34
N VAL A 375 -26.77 1.48 34.40
CA VAL A 375 -27.42 2.57 33.65
C VAL A 375 -26.86 3.96 33.99
N GLU A 376 -26.65 4.30 35.27
CA GLU A 376 -26.10 5.62 35.62
C GLU A 376 -24.70 5.85 35.05
N ALA A 377 -23.81 4.86 35.19
CA ALA A 377 -22.44 4.94 34.66
C ALA A 377 -22.45 5.03 33.12
N ALA A 378 -23.36 4.30 32.47
CA ALA A 378 -23.55 4.39 31.02
C ALA A 378 -23.95 5.82 30.59
N ILE A 379 -24.89 6.46 31.30
CA ILE A 379 -25.30 7.84 31.02
C ILE A 379 -24.13 8.80 31.19
N GLU A 380 -23.32 8.65 32.24
CA GLU A 380 -22.14 9.49 32.48
C GLU A 380 -21.14 9.40 31.31
N HIS A 381 -20.78 8.19 30.90
CA HIS A 381 -19.78 8.01 29.85
C HIS A 381 -20.34 8.34 28.45
N GLN A 382 -21.64 8.14 28.22
CA GLN A 382 -22.28 8.58 26.98
C GLN A 382 -22.30 10.11 26.85
N LYS A 383 -22.49 10.85 27.96
CA LYS A 383 -22.30 12.32 27.95
C LYS A 383 -20.88 12.70 27.57
N LYS A 384 -19.89 11.94 28.05
CA LYS A 384 -18.48 12.15 27.67
C LYS A 384 -18.26 11.93 26.17
N ALA A 385 -18.83 10.86 25.59
CA ALA A 385 -18.79 10.61 24.16
C ALA A 385 -19.37 11.78 23.34
N VAL A 386 -20.56 12.28 23.72
CA VAL A 386 -21.20 13.45 23.09
C VAL A 386 -20.31 14.70 23.15
N ASN A 387 -19.64 14.93 24.28
CA ASN A 387 -18.77 16.09 24.48
C ASN A 387 -17.47 16.01 23.68
N LEU A 388 -16.93 14.80 23.48
CA LEU A 388 -15.70 14.56 22.72
C LEU A 388 -15.93 14.51 21.19
N ALA A 389 -17.16 14.23 20.75
CA ALA A 389 -17.48 14.13 19.32
C ALA A 389 -17.32 15.47 18.60
N ARG A 390 -16.42 15.49 17.60
CA ARG A 390 -16.15 16.66 16.76
C ARG A 390 -17.07 16.76 15.54
N GLU A 391 -17.45 15.62 14.98
CA GLU A 391 -18.33 15.53 13.81
C GLU A 391 -19.79 15.67 14.22
N LYS A 392 -20.55 16.50 13.49
CA LYS A 392 -21.94 16.84 13.83
C LYS A 392 -22.85 15.62 13.76
N GLU A 393 -22.68 14.80 12.74
CA GLU A 393 -23.44 13.57 12.49
C GLU A 393 -23.23 12.58 13.63
N LYS A 394 -21.97 12.37 14.02
CA LYS A 394 -21.57 11.48 15.10
C LYS A 394 -22.04 11.94 16.46
N LYS A 395 -21.95 13.25 16.73
CA LYS A 395 -22.50 13.85 17.95
C LYS A 395 -24.01 13.61 18.06
N ALA A 396 -24.75 13.80 16.96
CA ALA A 396 -26.20 13.55 16.94
C ALA A 396 -26.55 12.08 17.20
N GLU A 397 -25.74 11.14 16.70
CA GLU A 397 -25.88 9.71 17.00
C GLU A 397 -25.67 9.44 18.50
N PHE A 398 -24.61 9.97 19.10
CA PHE A 398 -24.33 9.80 20.52
C PHE A 398 -25.39 10.45 21.42
N GLU A 399 -25.96 11.59 21.02
CA GLU A 399 -27.07 12.24 21.72
C GLU A 399 -28.35 11.37 21.70
N LYS A 400 -28.62 10.71 20.57
CA LYS A 400 -29.74 9.76 20.46
C LYS A 400 -29.55 8.56 21.38
N THR A 401 -28.33 8.02 21.44
CA THR A 401 -27.96 6.93 22.36
C THR A 401 -28.07 7.38 23.82
N LEU A 402 -27.60 8.58 24.15
CA LEU A 402 -27.73 9.16 25.49
C LEU A 402 -29.18 9.26 25.93
N LYS A 403 -30.06 9.76 25.05
CA LYS A 403 -31.50 9.84 25.32
C LYS A 403 -32.10 8.46 25.61
N LYS A 404 -31.74 7.45 24.80
CA LYS A 404 -32.17 6.06 25.04
C LYS A 404 -31.78 5.57 26.44
N TYR A 405 -30.58 5.87 26.92
CA TYR A 405 -30.14 5.45 28.25
C TYR A 405 -30.88 6.19 29.37
N GLN A 406 -31.13 7.49 29.20
CA GLN A 406 -31.90 8.31 30.14
C GLN A 406 -33.36 7.85 30.24
N ASP A 407 -34.00 7.54 29.11
CA ASP A 407 -35.38 7.02 29.07
C ASP A 407 -35.47 5.64 29.77
N ALA A 408 -34.43 4.81 29.64
CA ALA A 408 -34.38 3.51 30.31
C ALA A 408 -34.23 3.62 31.83
N ARG A 409 -33.55 4.66 32.34
CA ARG A 409 -33.47 4.95 33.78
C ARG A 409 -34.84 5.25 34.37
N GLN A 410 -35.61 6.12 33.71
CA GLN A 410 -36.94 6.56 34.17
C GLN A 410 -37.97 5.43 34.23
N LYS A 411 -37.76 4.32 33.52
CA LYS A 411 -38.64 3.14 33.56
C LYS A 411 -38.34 2.17 34.72
N LYS A 412 -37.21 2.35 35.41
CA LYS A 412 -36.81 1.51 36.55
C LYS A 412 -37.10 2.18 37.91
N GLU A 413 -37.25 3.50 37.92
CA GLU A 413 -37.78 4.31 39.03
C GLU A 413 -39.31 4.27 39.03
#